data_AF-A0A101LSH3-F1
#
_entry.id   AF-A0A101LSH3-F1
#
_cell.length_a   1.000
_cell.length_b   1.000
_cell.length_c   1.000
_cell.angle_alpha   90.00
_cell.angle_beta   90.00
_cell.angle_gamma   90.00
#
_symmetry.space_group_name_H-M   'P 1'
#
loop_
_entity.id
_entity.type
_entity.pdbx_description
1 polymer ?
#
loop_
_entity_poly.entity_id
_entity_poly.type
_entity_poly.pdbx_seq_one_letter_code
_entity_poly.pdbx_strand_id
1 'polypeptide(L)'
;MTIKTQPVVAAADQTARALLAVLQSTVTLDREDVPTLTAPTLPEGYAEVKYGLDRMGEYMAQGERGESRRTSVDDVTRDLTELLARAAEKGLPFAQLPAAFAYDQAMTVHRERQANYIRGSGARAEALALAASDWIDDLKAVLVLRDAVDADDMQEAAQERTKTSAAMALKLYVDDKYSSTVASTLPVLAAGRGLMHLQSAGVAVADLTQEDLEVLAALVGLAIAPLPLPNYGLSADALDFYVGDSMIRVNHCTATLYQVGDTGAGQSLLPVRVLAATNAKVLADAQQELVQVA
;
A
#
# COMPACT_ATOMS: atom_id res chain seq x y z
N MET A 1 17.24 -5.34 6.37
CA MET A 1 17.32 -6.81 6.53
C MET A 1 16.00 -7.36 6.02
N THR A 2 15.96 -7.79 4.77
CA THR A 2 14.74 -8.21 4.09
C THR A 2 14.38 -9.61 4.59
N ILE A 3 13.51 -9.70 5.59
CA ILE A 3 12.91 -10.98 5.96
C ILE A 3 11.99 -11.35 4.79
N LYS A 4 12.51 -12.17 3.87
CA LYS A 4 11.72 -12.88 2.87
C LYS A 4 11.01 -14.06 3.56
N THR A 5 10.15 -13.78 4.54
CA THR A 5 9.19 -14.78 4.98
C THR A 5 8.19 -14.96 3.86
N GLN A 6 8.17 -16.15 3.26
CA GLN A 6 7.09 -16.50 2.34
C GLN A 6 5.77 -16.42 3.12
N PRO A 7 4.76 -15.71 2.59
CA PRO A 7 3.48 -15.61 3.27
C PRO A 7 2.88 -17.00 3.49
N VAL A 8 2.26 -17.18 4.65
CA VAL A 8 1.54 -18.39 5.02
C VAL A 8 0.08 -18.17 4.68
N VAL A 9 -0.48 -19.05 3.87
CA VAL A 9 -1.90 -19.09 3.52
C VAL A 9 -2.66 -20.02 4.45
N ALA A 10 -3.90 -19.65 4.80
CA ALA A 10 -4.76 -20.44 5.68
C ALA A 10 -5.16 -21.79 5.08
N ALA A 11 -5.32 -21.83 3.75
CA ALA A 11 -5.49 -23.05 2.97
C ALA A 11 -4.36 -23.15 1.95
N ALA A 12 -3.76 -24.34 1.83
CA ALA A 12 -2.71 -24.58 0.85
C ALA A 12 -3.33 -24.62 -0.56
N ASP A 13 -3.22 -23.52 -1.29
CA ASP A 13 -3.75 -23.39 -2.64
C ASP A 13 -2.60 -23.44 -3.66
N GLN A 14 -2.54 -24.52 -4.44
CA GLN A 14 -1.54 -24.70 -5.49
C GLN A 14 -1.85 -23.87 -6.73
N THR A 15 -3.14 -23.67 -7.04
CA THR A 15 -3.60 -22.89 -8.18
C THR A 15 -3.21 -21.43 -8.01
N ALA A 16 -3.54 -20.81 -6.87
CA ALA A 16 -3.16 -19.43 -6.58
C ALA A 16 -1.63 -19.23 -6.62
N ARG A 17 -0.84 -20.21 -6.16
CA ARG A 17 0.63 -20.14 -6.21
C ARG A 17 1.17 -20.24 -7.65
N ALA A 18 0.60 -21.10 -8.48
CA ALA A 18 0.97 -21.21 -9.89
C ALA A 18 0.65 -19.91 -10.63
N LEU A 19 -0.54 -19.34 -10.40
CA LEU A 19 -0.95 -18.06 -10.97
C LEU A 19 -0.07 -16.91 -10.49
N LEU A 20 0.30 -16.88 -9.22
CA LEU A 20 1.22 -15.87 -8.67
C LEU A 20 2.58 -15.91 -9.39
N ALA A 21 3.11 -17.10 -9.68
CA ALA A 21 4.38 -17.24 -10.40
C ALA A 21 4.30 -16.66 -11.83
N VAL A 22 3.17 -16.87 -12.53
CA VAL A 22 2.93 -16.27 -13.85
C VAL A 22 2.78 -14.76 -13.75
N LEU A 23 2.00 -14.27 -12.77
CA LEU A 23 1.82 -12.83 -12.54
C LEU A 23 3.17 -12.16 -12.28
N GLN A 24 4.03 -12.74 -11.44
CA GLN A 24 5.37 -12.22 -11.15
C GLN A 24 6.30 -12.14 -12.38
N SER A 25 6.04 -12.93 -13.43
CA SER A 25 6.80 -12.85 -14.68
C SER A 25 6.36 -11.68 -15.59
N THR A 26 5.18 -11.10 -15.33
CA THR A 26 4.55 -10.07 -16.17
C THR A 26 4.35 -8.73 -15.45
N VAL A 27 4.17 -8.76 -14.13
CA VAL A 27 3.95 -7.59 -13.26
C VAL A 27 5.00 -7.59 -12.16
N THR A 28 5.72 -6.49 -12.02
CA THR A 28 6.70 -6.32 -10.94
C THR A 28 5.99 -6.20 -9.59
N LEU A 29 6.29 -7.08 -8.63
CA LEU A 29 5.70 -7.06 -7.29
C LEU A 29 6.69 -6.59 -6.21
N ASP A 30 7.58 -5.66 -6.57
CA ASP A 30 8.62 -5.19 -5.67
C ASP A 30 8.13 -4.00 -4.84
N ARG A 31 7.85 -4.26 -3.56
CA ARG A 31 7.64 -3.23 -2.55
C ARG A 31 8.88 -2.34 -2.37
N GLU A 32 8.64 -1.11 -1.93
CA GLU A 32 9.73 -0.18 -1.60
C GLU A 32 10.45 -0.59 -0.31
N ASP A 33 11.78 -0.62 -0.36
CA ASP A 33 12.60 -0.94 0.80
C ASP A 33 12.46 0.12 1.90
N VAL A 34 12.24 -0.35 3.13
CA VAL A 34 12.17 0.53 4.30
C VAL A 34 13.53 1.20 4.51
N PRO A 35 13.62 2.53 4.51
CA PRO A 35 14.89 3.21 4.76
C PRO A 35 15.33 3.00 6.22
N THR A 36 16.63 2.81 6.42
CA THR A 36 17.22 2.86 7.76
C THR A 36 17.24 4.31 8.23
N LEU A 37 16.36 4.65 9.16
CA LEU A 37 16.26 5.99 9.74
C LEU A 37 16.68 5.96 11.20
N THR A 38 17.83 6.56 11.50
CA THR A 38 18.28 6.78 12.88
C THR A 38 17.78 8.16 13.31
N ALA A 39 17.03 8.22 14.40
CA ALA A 39 16.65 9.49 15.00
C ALA A 39 17.91 10.19 15.52
N PRO A 40 18.14 11.47 15.17
CA PRO A 40 19.21 12.27 15.76
C PRO A 40 19.11 12.28 17.29
N THR A 41 20.26 12.17 17.96
CA THR A 41 20.32 12.26 19.42
C THR A 41 20.16 13.72 19.85
N LEU A 42 19.27 13.96 20.81
CA LEU A 42 19.08 15.29 21.39
C LEU A 42 20.38 15.77 22.07
N PRO A 43 20.96 16.91 21.68
CA PRO A 43 22.16 17.42 22.33
C PRO A 43 21.84 18.00 23.71
N GLU A 44 22.84 17.98 24.60
CA GLU A 44 22.73 18.59 25.92
C GLU A 44 22.43 20.10 25.81
N GLY A 45 21.48 20.56 26.62
CA GLY A 45 21.08 21.96 26.68
C GLY A 45 20.25 22.47 25.49
N TYR A 46 19.78 21.56 24.63
CA TYR A 46 18.92 21.91 23.49
C TYR A 46 17.67 22.70 23.91
N ALA A 47 17.01 22.29 25.00
CA ALA A 47 15.77 22.92 25.45
C ALA A 47 16.00 24.40 25.85
N GLU A 48 17.10 24.66 26.53
CA GLU A 48 17.55 25.98 26.98
C GLU A 48 17.93 26.86 25.78
N VAL A 49 18.60 26.29 24.78
CA VAL A 49 18.87 26.98 23.51
C VAL A 49 17.57 27.38 22.82
N LYS A 50 16.61 26.45 22.63
CA LYS A 50 15.34 26.73 21.96
C LYS A 50 14.52 27.78 22.72
N TYR A 51 14.44 27.65 24.04
CA TYR A 51 13.77 28.63 24.90
C TYR A 51 14.37 30.03 24.77
N GLY A 52 15.70 30.16 24.75
CA GLY A 52 16.36 31.44 24.58
C GLY A 52 16.15 32.03 23.19
N LEU A 53 16.18 31.21 22.13
CA LEU A 53 15.87 31.62 20.76
C LEU A 53 14.41 32.07 20.59
N ASP A 54 13.47 31.35 21.17
CA ASP A 54 12.04 31.69 21.13
C ASP A 54 11.80 33.03 21.82
N ARG A 55 12.41 33.26 22.99
CA ARG A 55 12.35 34.57 23.68
C ARG A 55 12.98 35.71 22.90
N MET A 56 14.08 35.46 22.19
CA MET A 56 14.66 36.44 21.28
C MET A 56 13.68 36.77 20.14
N GLY A 57 13.00 35.76 19.60
CA GLY A 57 11.95 35.91 18.58
C GLY A 57 10.74 36.71 19.07
N GLU A 58 10.22 36.39 20.25
CA GLU A 58 9.12 37.12 20.90
C GLU A 58 9.48 38.60 21.13
N TYR A 59 10.69 38.87 21.61
CA TYR A 59 11.16 40.24 21.83
C TYR A 59 11.29 41.03 20.51
N MET A 60 11.64 40.37 19.41
CA MET A 60 11.67 40.98 18.08
C MET A 60 10.27 41.17 17.47
N ALA A 61 9.30 40.32 17.83
CA ALA A 61 7.92 40.40 17.38
C ALA A 61 7.08 41.42 18.16
N GLN A 62 7.42 41.70 19.42
CA GLN A 62 6.82 42.77 20.22
C GLN A 62 7.19 44.12 19.59
N GLY A 63 6.23 44.70 18.88
CA GLY A 63 6.38 45.79 17.90
C GLY A 63 6.88 47.16 18.39
N GLU A 64 7.54 47.28 19.53
CA GLU A 64 8.10 48.57 19.98
C GLU A 64 9.33 49.04 19.16
N ARG A 65 9.84 48.20 18.25
CA ARG A 65 10.93 48.55 17.29
C ARG A 65 10.47 48.68 15.84
N GLY A 66 9.15 48.57 15.57
CA GLY A 66 8.60 48.59 14.21
C GLY A 66 8.69 49.94 13.48
N GLU A 67 8.96 51.04 14.17
CA GLU A 67 8.88 52.39 13.60
C GLU A 67 10.23 53.07 13.32
N SER A 68 11.35 52.57 13.86
CA SER A 68 12.68 53.10 13.52
C SER A 68 13.13 52.51 12.18
N ARG A 69 13.09 53.31 11.10
CA ARG A 69 13.66 52.94 9.80
C ARG A 69 15.13 52.53 10.00
N ARG A 70 15.43 51.26 9.78
CA ARG A 70 16.81 50.75 9.68
C ARG A 70 17.43 51.36 8.41
N THR A 71 18.22 52.41 8.56
CA THR A 71 18.77 53.19 7.44
C THR A 71 20.21 52.84 7.08
N SER A 72 20.91 52.09 7.95
CA SER A 72 22.32 51.72 7.75
C SER A 72 22.64 50.32 8.26
N VAL A 73 23.77 49.75 7.81
CA VAL A 73 24.31 48.48 8.32
C VAL A 73 24.65 48.60 9.81
N ASP A 74 25.17 49.74 10.25
CA ASP A 74 25.57 49.97 11.64
C ASP A 74 24.37 49.94 12.61
N ASP A 75 23.21 50.43 12.18
CA ASP A 75 21.98 50.34 12.97
C ASP A 75 21.54 48.88 13.16
N VAL A 76 21.64 48.07 12.10
CA VAL A 76 21.33 46.63 12.14
C VAL A 76 22.32 45.89 13.04
N THR A 77 23.61 46.21 12.95
CA THR A 77 24.65 45.60 13.79
C THR A 77 24.43 45.93 15.26
N ARG A 78 24.14 47.19 15.60
CA ARG A 78 23.87 47.63 16.98
C ARG A 78 22.68 46.90 17.58
N ASP A 79 21.57 46.83 16.85
CA ASP A 79 20.35 46.14 17.29
C ASP A 79 20.59 44.64 17.53
N LEU A 80 21.36 43.99 16.63
CA LEU A 80 21.74 42.59 16.78
C LEU A 80 22.66 42.37 17.99
N THR A 81 23.65 43.24 18.20
CA THR A 81 24.54 43.15 19.37
C THR A 81 23.77 43.31 20.69
N GLU A 82 22.83 44.26 20.76
CA GLU A 82 21.96 44.41 21.95
C GLU A 82 21.11 43.16 22.21
N LEU A 83 20.55 42.56 21.16
CA LEU A 83 19.73 41.36 21.28
C LEU A 83 20.57 40.19 21.82
N LEU A 84 21.78 40.00 21.30
CA LEU A 84 22.70 38.95 21.74
C LEU A 84 23.17 39.17 23.18
N ALA A 85 23.49 40.41 23.56
CA ALA A 85 23.89 40.76 24.92
C ALA A 85 22.78 40.45 25.94
N ARG A 86 21.53 40.82 25.63
CA ARG A 86 20.38 40.50 26.50
C ARG A 86 20.10 39.00 26.56
N ALA A 87 20.29 38.27 25.47
CA ALA A 87 20.16 36.82 25.48
C ALA A 87 21.23 36.16 26.38
N ALA A 88 22.46 36.69 26.37
CA ALA A 88 23.53 36.25 27.26
C ALA A 88 23.19 36.51 28.73
N GLU A 89 22.70 37.72 29.07
CA GLU A 89 22.27 38.07 30.43
C GLU A 89 21.14 37.16 30.94
N LYS A 90 20.25 36.72 30.04
CA LYS A 90 19.16 35.77 30.36
C LYS A 90 19.60 34.31 30.39
N GLY A 91 20.88 34.01 30.22
CA GLY A 91 21.44 32.67 30.38
C GLY A 91 21.35 31.79 29.14
N LEU A 92 21.24 32.35 27.93
CA LEU A 92 21.32 31.54 26.70
C LEU A 92 22.71 30.88 26.58
N PRO A 93 22.79 29.53 26.48
CA PRO A 93 24.07 28.84 26.38
C PRO A 93 24.60 28.88 24.94
N PHE A 94 25.22 30.00 24.55
CA PHE A 94 25.74 30.20 23.18
C PHE A 94 26.67 29.09 22.69
N ALA A 95 27.41 28.43 23.59
CA ALA A 95 28.29 27.32 23.24
C ALA A 95 27.55 26.08 22.69
N GLN A 96 26.26 25.94 23.01
CA GLN A 96 25.43 24.80 22.59
C GLN A 96 24.64 25.10 21.30
N LEU A 97 24.61 26.35 20.82
CA LEU A 97 23.92 26.73 19.58
C LEU A 97 24.34 25.88 18.37
N PRO A 98 25.64 25.61 18.11
CA PRO A 98 26.02 24.80 16.95
C PRO A 98 25.43 23.39 16.99
N ALA A 99 25.42 22.75 18.17
CA ALA A 99 24.86 21.41 18.34
C ALA A 99 23.33 21.43 18.17
N ALA A 100 22.65 22.43 18.72
CA ALA A 100 21.20 22.58 18.57
C ALA A 100 20.78 22.80 17.10
N PHE A 101 21.50 23.65 16.35
CA PHE A 101 21.22 23.84 14.92
C PHE A 101 21.53 22.61 14.08
N ALA A 102 22.63 21.90 14.37
CA ALA A 102 22.95 20.64 13.71
C ALA A 102 21.86 19.57 13.98
N TYR A 103 21.32 19.53 15.21
CA TYR A 103 20.21 18.67 15.55
C TYR A 103 18.93 19.04 14.78
N ASP A 104 18.54 20.31 14.72
CA ASP A 104 17.36 20.77 13.96
C ASP A 104 17.47 20.43 12.47
N GLN A 105 18.64 20.64 11.87
CA GLN A 105 18.89 20.29 10.48
C GLN A 105 18.80 18.77 10.27
N ALA A 106 19.43 17.98 11.14
CA ALA A 106 19.37 16.52 11.08
C ALA A 106 17.93 16.00 11.27
N MET A 107 17.15 16.62 12.16
CA MET A 107 15.74 16.29 12.37
C MET A 107 14.88 16.64 11.16
N THR A 108 15.17 17.74 10.48
CA THR A 108 14.50 18.14 9.23
C THR A 108 14.73 17.08 8.15
N VAL A 109 16.00 16.72 7.91
CA VAL A 109 16.36 15.67 6.93
C VAL A 109 15.75 14.31 7.32
N HIS A 110 15.73 13.98 8.62
CA HIS A 110 15.10 12.76 9.11
C HIS A 110 13.60 12.72 8.77
N ARG A 111 12.86 13.80 9.08
CA ARG A 111 11.42 13.91 8.79
C ARG A 111 11.11 13.94 7.31
N GLU A 112 11.93 14.60 6.50
CA GLU A 112 11.79 14.61 5.04
C GLU A 112 11.93 13.21 4.45
N ARG A 113 12.92 12.43 4.91
CA ARG A 113 13.09 11.04 4.48
C ARG A 113 11.90 10.17 4.90
N GLN A 114 11.38 10.37 6.12
CA GLN A 114 10.15 9.69 6.57
C GLN A 114 8.96 10.01 5.65
N ALA A 115 8.70 11.30 5.42
CA ALA A 115 7.58 11.77 4.60
C ALA A 115 7.69 11.33 3.15
N ASN A 116 8.91 11.25 2.60
CA ASN A 116 9.15 10.77 1.25
C ASN A 116 8.88 9.27 1.13
N TYR A 117 9.31 8.47 2.11
CA TYR A 117 8.99 7.04 2.13
C TYR A 117 7.49 6.79 2.22
N ILE A 118 6.78 7.47 3.13
CA ILE A 118 5.33 7.23 3.33
C ILE A 118 4.56 7.54 2.05
N ARG A 119 4.83 8.70 1.42
CA ARG A 119 4.16 9.09 0.18
C ARG A 119 4.57 8.21 -1.01
N GLY A 120 5.87 7.91 -1.12
CA GLY A 120 6.42 7.10 -2.21
C GLY A 120 5.92 5.67 -2.18
N SER A 121 6.00 5.03 -1.00
CA SER A 121 5.64 3.62 -0.84
C SER A 121 4.15 3.37 -1.00
N GLY A 122 3.29 4.27 -0.50
CA GLY A 122 1.84 4.21 -0.72
C GLY A 122 1.49 4.33 -2.20
N ALA A 123 1.95 5.39 -2.88
CA ALA A 123 1.66 5.60 -4.31
C ALA A 123 2.20 4.45 -5.19
N ARG A 124 3.37 3.90 -4.84
CA ARG A 124 3.92 2.74 -5.54
C ARG A 124 3.06 1.50 -5.31
N ALA A 125 2.65 1.23 -4.06
CA ALA A 125 1.82 0.07 -3.74
C ALA A 125 0.47 0.13 -4.43
N GLU A 126 -0.18 1.30 -4.48
CA GLU A 126 -1.42 1.52 -5.22
C GLU A 126 -1.25 1.27 -6.73
N ALA A 127 -0.18 1.79 -7.33
CA ALA A 127 0.09 1.56 -8.76
C ALA A 127 0.32 0.08 -9.08
N LEU A 128 1.03 -0.65 -8.21
CA LEU A 128 1.22 -2.09 -8.34
C LEU A 128 -0.07 -2.87 -8.10
N ALA A 129 -0.90 -2.45 -7.13
CA ALA A 129 -2.20 -3.06 -6.86
C ALA A 129 -3.13 -2.92 -8.06
N LEU A 130 -3.14 -1.76 -8.72
CA LEU A 130 -3.92 -1.53 -9.94
C LEU A 130 -3.46 -2.46 -11.08
N ALA A 131 -2.15 -2.53 -11.35
CA ALA A 131 -1.61 -3.39 -12.39
C ALA A 131 -1.91 -4.89 -12.14
N ALA A 132 -1.83 -5.32 -10.88
CA ALA A 132 -2.22 -6.67 -10.50
C ALA A 132 -3.73 -6.90 -10.58
N SER A 133 -4.55 -5.91 -10.23
CA SER A 133 -6.01 -6.01 -10.32
C SER A 133 -6.47 -6.16 -11.77
N ASP A 134 -5.88 -5.41 -12.71
CA ASP A 134 -6.15 -5.57 -14.15
C ASP A 134 -5.84 -7.01 -14.62
N TRP A 135 -4.77 -7.61 -14.10
CA TRP A 135 -4.40 -8.99 -14.41
C TRP A 135 -5.37 -10.00 -13.77
N ILE A 136 -5.79 -9.78 -12.52
CA ILE A 136 -6.77 -10.62 -11.83
C ILE A 136 -8.16 -10.51 -12.48
N ASP A 137 -8.52 -9.34 -13.00
CA ASP A 137 -9.78 -9.10 -13.71
C ASP A 137 -9.87 -9.91 -15.02
N ASP A 138 -8.74 -10.19 -15.68
CA ASP A 138 -8.71 -11.14 -16.81
C ASP A 138 -9.14 -12.55 -16.38
N LEU A 139 -8.75 -13.01 -15.19
CA LEU A 139 -9.17 -14.31 -14.66
C LEU A 139 -10.61 -14.30 -14.15
N LYS A 140 -11.05 -13.19 -13.55
CA LYS A 140 -12.47 -13.01 -13.16
C LYS A 140 -13.37 -13.08 -14.40
N ALA A 141 -12.92 -12.52 -15.52
CA ALA A 141 -13.64 -12.62 -16.79
C ALA A 141 -13.78 -14.08 -17.27
N VAL A 142 -12.80 -14.94 -17.01
CA VAL A 142 -12.90 -16.39 -17.28
C VAL A 142 -13.98 -17.04 -16.41
N LEU A 143 -14.04 -16.72 -15.11
CA LEU A 143 -15.10 -17.23 -14.22
C LEU A 143 -16.49 -16.79 -14.70
N VAL A 144 -16.65 -15.50 -15.03
CA VAL A 144 -17.93 -14.97 -15.56
C VAL A 144 -18.34 -15.67 -16.86
N LEU A 145 -17.40 -15.92 -17.77
CA LEU A 145 -17.72 -16.64 -19.00
C LEU A 145 -18.00 -18.12 -18.79
N ARG A 146 -17.34 -18.76 -17.82
CA ARG A 146 -17.61 -20.17 -17.49
C ARG A 146 -19.05 -20.37 -17.01
N ASP A 147 -19.64 -19.37 -16.38
CA ASP A 147 -21.04 -19.44 -15.96
C ASP A 147 -22.01 -19.20 -17.14
N ALA A 148 -21.52 -18.59 -18.24
CA ALA A 148 -22.30 -18.30 -19.44
C ALA A 148 -22.16 -19.37 -20.53
N VAL A 149 -20.98 -19.96 -20.68
CA VAL A 149 -20.59 -20.87 -21.77
C VAL A 149 -20.41 -22.28 -21.23
N ASP A 150 -20.68 -23.30 -22.05
CA ASP A 150 -20.58 -24.69 -21.61
C ASP A 150 -19.09 -25.09 -21.38
N ALA A 151 -18.87 -26.08 -20.51
CA ALA A 151 -17.52 -26.45 -20.08
C ALA A 151 -16.62 -26.92 -21.24
N ASP A 152 -17.19 -27.67 -22.20
CA ASP A 152 -16.47 -28.18 -23.37
C ASP A 152 -16.02 -27.03 -24.29
N ASP A 153 -16.88 -26.04 -24.52
CA ASP A 153 -16.58 -24.85 -25.33
C ASP A 153 -15.50 -23.98 -24.66
N MET A 154 -15.56 -23.81 -23.34
CA MET A 154 -14.51 -23.14 -22.57
C MET A 154 -13.17 -23.86 -22.69
N GLN A 155 -13.18 -25.19 -22.69
CA GLN A 155 -11.98 -26.00 -22.83
C GLN A 155 -11.42 -25.96 -24.26
N GLU A 156 -12.27 -25.91 -25.28
CA GLU A 156 -11.85 -25.73 -26.67
C GLU A 156 -11.19 -24.36 -26.86
N ALA A 157 -11.82 -23.29 -26.38
CA ALA A 157 -11.23 -21.95 -26.42
C ALA A 157 -9.90 -21.84 -25.66
N ALA A 158 -9.70 -22.64 -24.60
CA ALA A 158 -8.45 -22.66 -23.83
C ALA A 158 -7.28 -23.35 -24.55
N GLN A 159 -7.55 -24.14 -25.59
CA GLN A 159 -6.52 -24.80 -26.41
C GLN A 159 -5.93 -23.88 -27.49
N GLU A 160 -6.53 -22.72 -27.67
CA GLU A 160 -6.06 -21.71 -28.60
C GLU A 160 -4.66 -21.21 -28.27
N ARG A 161 -3.91 -20.80 -29.31
CA ARG A 161 -2.51 -20.40 -29.17
C ARG A 161 -2.31 -18.94 -28.82
N THR A 162 -3.35 -18.12 -28.96
CA THR A 162 -3.27 -16.67 -28.76
C THR A 162 -4.50 -16.14 -28.04
N LYS A 163 -4.33 -15.08 -27.24
CA LYS A 163 -5.44 -14.39 -26.58
C LYS A 163 -6.55 -13.96 -27.55
N THR A 164 -6.18 -13.59 -28.78
CA THR A 164 -7.13 -13.14 -29.80
C THR A 164 -7.93 -14.29 -30.38
N SER A 165 -7.30 -15.44 -30.64
CA SER A 165 -8.03 -16.61 -31.15
C SER A 165 -8.89 -17.25 -30.05
N ALA A 166 -8.40 -17.31 -28.82
CA ALA A 166 -9.19 -17.70 -27.65
C ALA A 166 -10.43 -16.81 -27.47
N ALA A 167 -10.26 -15.48 -27.53
CA ALA A 167 -11.39 -14.56 -27.44
C ALA A 167 -12.37 -14.68 -28.62
N MET A 168 -11.88 -14.94 -29.83
CA MET A 168 -12.76 -15.16 -30.99
C MET A 168 -13.57 -16.44 -30.86
N ALA A 169 -12.97 -17.54 -30.39
CA ALA A 169 -13.67 -18.78 -30.10
C ALA A 169 -14.77 -18.55 -29.04
N LEU A 170 -14.41 -17.96 -27.89
CA LEU A 170 -15.37 -17.59 -26.84
C LEU A 170 -16.52 -16.72 -27.36
N LYS A 171 -16.20 -15.74 -28.22
CA LYS A 171 -17.22 -14.87 -28.81
C LYS A 171 -18.22 -15.65 -29.66
N LEU A 172 -17.74 -16.61 -30.45
CA LEU A 172 -18.59 -17.43 -31.30
C LEU A 172 -19.59 -18.25 -30.48
N TYR A 173 -19.14 -18.90 -29.40
CA TYR A 173 -20.03 -19.66 -28.50
C TYR A 173 -21.03 -18.75 -27.77
N VAL A 174 -20.58 -17.57 -27.33
CA VAL A 174 -21.45 -16.58 -26.69
C VAL A 174 -22.52 -16.07 -27.66
N ASP A 175 -22.15 -15.72 -28.90
CA ASP A 175 -23.06 -15.21 -29.93
C ASP A 175 -24.06 -16.29 -30.39
N ASP A 176 -23.71 -17.59 -30.28
CA ASP A 176 -24.62 -18.70 -30.57
C ASP A 176 -25.67 -18.89 -29.45
N LYS A 177 -25.26 -18.72 -28.18
CA LYS A 177 -26.11 -18.98 -27.01
C LYS A 177 -26.96 -17.79 -26.59
N TYR A 178 -26.50 -16.56 -26.85
CA TYR A 178 -27.13 -15.33 -26.35
C TYR A 178 -27.47 -14.35 -27.46
N SER A 179 -28.49 -13.52 -27.23
CA SER A 179 -28.77 -12.38 -28.09
C SER A 179 -27.58 -11.40 -28.11
N SER A 180 -27.40 -10.68 -29.22
CA SER A 180 -26.31 -9.71 -29.40
C SER A 180 -26.20 -8.67 -28.27
N THR A 181 -27.33 -8.28 -27.68
CA THR A 181 -27.37 -7.36 -26.53
C THR A 181 -26.68 -7.95 -25.30
N VAL A 182 -27.00 -9.20 -24.95
CA VAL A 182 -26.41 -9.89 -23.79
C VAL A 182 -24.96 -10.26 -24.07
N ALA A 183 -24.67 -10.80 -25.25
CA ALA A 183 -23.32 -11.13 -25.69
C ALA A 183 -22.34 -9.94 -25.58
N SER A 184 -22.82 -8.73 -25.91
CA SER A 184 -21.99 -7.52 -25.85
C SER A 184 -21.58 -7.09 -24.43
N THR A 185 -22.27 -7.57 -23.40
CA THR A 185 -21.97 -7.25 -21.99
C THR A 185 -20.93 -8.19 -21.38
N LEU A 186 -20.64 -9.32 -22.03
CA LEU A 186 -19.71 -10.31 -21.49
C LEU A 186 -18.25 -9.92 -21.77
N PRO A 187 -17.32 -10.14 -20.82
CA PRO A 187 -15.93 -9.68 -20.90
C PRO A 187 -15.04 -10.59 -21.77
N VAL A 188 -15.43 -10.85 -23.01
CA VAL A 188 -14.82 -11.88 -23.87
C VAL A 188 -13.33 -11.68 -24.14
N LEU A 189 -12.91 -10.44 -24.42
CA LEU A 189 -11.50 -10.14 -24.67
C LEU A 189 -10.63 -10.31 -23.41
N ALA A 190 -11.17 -9.99 -22.23
CA ALA A 190 -10.46 -10.16 -20.97
C ALA A 190 -10.37 -11.65 -20.61
N ALA A 191 -11.46 -12.40 -20.79
CA ALA A 191 -11.46 -13.85 -20.61
C ALA A 191 -10.46 -14.55 -21.56
N GLY A 192 -10.38 -14.13 -22.82
CA GLY A 192 -9.37 -14.66 -23.74
C GLY A 192 -7.93 -14.39 -23.30
N ARG A 193 -7.65 -13.28 -22.61
CA ARG A 193 -6.34 -13.07 -21.94
C ARG A 193 -6.19 -13.96 -20.71
N GLY A 194 -7.22 -14.07 -19.88
CA GLY A 194 -7.26 -14.93 -18.71
C GLY A 194 -6.98 -16.39 -19.04
N LEU A 195 -7.52 -16.92 -20.14
CA LEU A 195 -7.22 -18.27 -20.61
C LEU A 195 -5.72 -18.47 -20.91
N MET A 196 -5.02 -17.46 -21.44
CA MET A 196 -3.58 -17.54 -21.67
C MET A 196 -2.80 -17.54 -20.35
N HIS A 197 -3.27 -16.79 -19.35
CA HIS A 197 -2.68 -16.81 -18.00
C HIS A 197 -2.84 -18.19 -17.36
N LEU A 198 -4.02 -18.79 -17.43
CA LEU A 198 -4.29 -20.15 -16.95
C LEU A 198 -3.42 -21.20 -17.66
N GLN A 199 -3.35 -21.13 -18.99
CA GLN A 199 -2.52 -22.02 -19.80
C GLN A 199 -1.04 -21.91 -19.41
N SER A 200 -0.55 -20.69 -19.21
CA SER A 200 0.84 -20.43 -18.79
C SER A 200 1.11 -20.95 -17.37
N ALA A 201 0.11 -20.95 -16.51
CA ALA A 201 0.19 -21.49 -15.15
C ALA A 201 0.01 -23.02 -15.11
N GLY A 202 -0.36 -23.66 -16.22
CA GLY A 202 -0.71 -25.08 -16.25
C GLY A 202 -2.00 -25.41 -15.48
N VAL A 203 -2.90 -24.44 -15.34
CA VAL A 203 -4.16 -24.56 -14.61
C VAL A 203 -5.29 -24.82 -15.60
N ALA A 204 -6.10 -25.86 -15.38
CA ALA A 204 -7.27 -26.10 -16.19
C ALA A 204 -8.39 -25.10 -15.85
N VAL A 205 -9.17 -24.69 -16.86
CA VAL A 205 -10.27 -23.72 -16.68
C VAL A 205 -11.32 -24.19 -15.67
N ALA A 206 -11.57 -25.51 -15.62
CA ALA A 206 -12.51 -26.11 -14.68
C ALA A 206 -12.03 -26.03 -13.23
N ASP A 207 -10.71 -26.01 -13.01
CA ASP A 207 -10.11 -26.03 -11.68
C ASP A 207 -10.04 -24.64 -11.05
N LEU A 208 -10.16 -23.56 -11.84
CA LEU A 208 -10.12 -22.20 -11.33
C LEU A 208 -11.34 -21.91 -10.47
N THR A 209 -11.15 -21.47 -9.23
CA THR A 209 -12.24 -21.04 -8.34
C THR A 209 -12.14 -19.57 -7.98
N GLN A 210 -13.24 -19.00 -7.46
CA GLN A 210 -13.22 -17.65 -6.88
C GLN A 210 -12.27 -17.60 -5.67
N GLU A 211 -12.22 -18.65 -4.86
CA GLU A 211 -11.31 -18.75 -3.72
C GLU A 211 -9.85 -18.66 -4.16
N ASP A 212 -9.48 -19.27 -5.29
CA ASP A 212 -8.12 -19.17 -5.82
C ASP A 212 -7.74 -17.72 -6.16
N LEU A 213 -8.69 -16.95 -6.69
CA LEU A 213 -8.48 -15.53 -7.01
C LEU A 213 -8.41 -14.66 -5.75
N GLU A 214 -9.19 -14.97 -4.71
CA GLU A 214 -9.11 -14.31 -3.41
C GLU A 214 -7.75 -14.56 -2.75
N VAL A 215 -7.26 -15.81 -2.77
CA VAL A 215 -5.95 -16.17 -2.24
C VAL A 215 -4.82 -15.53 -3.07
N LEU A 216 -4.95 -15.50 -4.39
CA LEU A 216 -3.99 -14.82 -5.26
C LEU A 216 -3.92 -13.31 -4.93
N ALA A 217 -5.07 -12.63 -4.82
CA ALA A 217 -5.13 -11.21 -4.47
C ALA A 217 -4.50 -10.95 -3.09
N ALA A 218 -4.77 -11.81 -2.10
CA ALA A 218 -4.15 -11.76 -0.78
C ALA A 218 -2.63 -11.89 -0.83
N LEU A 219 -2.10 -12.84 -1.60
CA LEU A 219 -0.67 -13.06 -1.77
C LEU A 219 0.02 -11.88 -2.48
N VAL A 220 -0.60 -11.35 -3.53
CA VAL A 220 -0.10 -10.17 -4.25
C VAL A 220 -0.07 -8.96 -3.33
N GLY A 221 -1.17 -8.69 -2.62
CA GLY A 221 -1.26 -7.58 -1.68
C GLY A 221 -0.17 -7.65 -0.61
N LEU A 222 0.11 -8.83 -0.04
CA LEU A 222 1.17 -8.99 0.97
C LEU A 222 2.57 -8.79 0.40
N ALA A 223 2.77 -9.06 -0.90
CA ALA A 223 4.04 -8.81 -1.56
C ALA A 223 4.33 -7.32 -1.74
N ILE A 224 3.29 -6.51 -1.99
CA ILE A 224 3.42 -5.09 -2.34
C ILE A 224 3.06 -4.12 -1.20
N ALA A 225 2.35 -4.57 -0.17
CA ALA A 225 1.93 -3.75 0.96
C ALA A 225 3.14 -3.03 1.60
N PRO A 226 3.06 -1.71 1.81
CA PRO A 226 4.15 -0.98 2.42
C PRO A 226 4.42 -1.49 3.84
N LEU A 227 5.70 -1.57 4.20
CA LEU A 227 6.10 -1.97 5.53
C LEU A 227 6.07 -0.75 6.47
N PRO A 228 5.70 -0.93 7.75
CA PRO A 228 5.71 0.15 8.70
C PRO A 228 7.16 0.63 8.95
N LEU A 229 7.31 1.94 9.10
CA LEU A 229 8.57 2.52 9.53
C LEU A 229 8.84 2.14 11.00
N PRO A 230 10.02 1.57 11.32
CA PRO A 230 10.37 1.24 12.70
C PRO A 230 10.26 2.47 13.62
N ASN A 231 9.62 2.30 14.77
CA ASN A 231 9.41 3.36 15.77
C ASN A 231 8.56 4.55 15.31
N TYR A 232 7.90 4.44 14.17
CA TYR A 232 6.95 5.41 13.67
C TYR A 232 5.57 4.76 13.78
N GLY A 233 4.75 5.22 14.72
CA GLY A 233 3.45 4.61 15.08
C GLY A 233 2.36 4.70 14.01
N LEU A 234 2.71 4.94 12.75
CA LEU A 234 1.77 4.98 11.63
C LEU A 234 1.93 3.69 10.82
N SER A 235 0.85 2.90 10.81
CA SER A 235 0.66 1.87 9.79
C SER A 235 0.47 2.56 8.45
N ALA A 236 1.08 2.03 7.39
CA ALA A 236 0.65 2.37 6.05
C ALA A 236 -0.84 2.02 5.88
N ASP A 237 -1.52 2.77 5.01
CA ASP A 237 -2.91 2.49 4.67
C ASP A 237 -3.01 1.07 4.09
N ALA A 238 -4.12 0.41 4.40
CA ALA A 238 -4.38 -0.93 3.88
C ALA A 238 -4.72 -0.85 2.39
N LEU A 239 -4.31 -1.87 1.63
CA LEU A 239 -4.66 -2.05 0.23
C LEU A 239 -5.96 -2.86 0.14
N ASP A 240 -6.88 -2.44 -0.71
CA ASP A 240 -8.14 -3.14 -0.95
C ASP A 240 -8.16 -3.72 -2.37
N PHE A 241 -8.45 -5.02 -2.50
CA PHE A 241 -8.65 -5.73 -3.77
C PHE A 241 -10.09 -6.24 -3.84
N TYR A 242 -10.70 -6.20 -5.03
CA TYR A 242 -12.08 -6.68 -5.23
C TYR A 242 -12.14 -7.88 -6.15
N VAL A 243 -12.69 -8.99 -5.66
CA VAL A 243 -12.85 -10.25 -6.40
C VAL A 243 -14.33 -10.63 -6.36
N GLY A 244 -15.08 -10.23 -7.40
CA GLY A 244 -16.53 -10.36 -7.40
C GLY A 244 -17.14 -9.49 -6.28
N ASP A 245 -17.96 -10.10 -5.44
CA ASP A 245 -18.58 -9.44 -4.27
C ASP A 245 -17.69 -9.47 -3.01
N SER A 246 -16.51 -10.08 -3.10
CA SER A 246 -15.53 -10.15 -2.01
C SER A 246 -14.57 -8.97 -2.06
N MET A 247 -14.27 -8.39 -0.89
CA MET A 247 -13.19 -7.42 -0.71
C MET A 247 -12.06 -8.04 0.11
N ILE A 248 -10.84 -8.03 -0.41
CA ILE A 248 -9.64 -8.46 0.31
C ILE A 248 -8.89 -7.21 0.77
N ARG A 249 -8.87 -6.97 2.07
CA ARG A 249 -8.09 -5.88 2.67
C ARG A 249 -6.77 -6.41 3.19
N VAL A 250 -5.69 -5.79 2.75
CA VAL A 250 -4.32 -6.21 3.02
C VAL A 250 -3.56 -5.12 3.74
N ASN A 251 -3.07 -5.42 4.94
CA ASN A 251 -2.13 -4.58 5.65
C ASN A 251 -0.71 -5.17 5.53
N HIS A 252 0.25 -4.58 6.25
CA HIS A 252 1.65 -5.02 6.21
C HIS A 252 1.91 -6.44 6.75
N CYS A 253 0.93 -7.06 7.42
CA CYS A 253 1.05 -8.34 8.11
C CYS A 253 0.04 -9.40 7.66
N THR A 254 -1.17 -9.01 7.28
CA THR A 254 -2.31 -9.91 7.01
C THR A 254 -3.12 -9.45 5.81
N ALA A 255 -3.76 -10.42 5.17
CA ALA A 255 -4.78 -10.23 4.16
C ALA A 255 -6.08 -10.87 4.65
N THR A 256 -7.12 -10.05 4.81
CA THR A 256 -8.41 -10.46 5.38
C THR A 256 -9.50 -10.32 4.32
N LEU A 257 -10.30 -11.38 4.18
CA LEU A 257 -11.49 -11.40 3.33
C LEU A 257 -12.66 -10.76 4.06
N TYR A 258 -13.32 -9.84 3.37
CA TYR A 258 -14.57 -9.21 3.77
C TYR A 258 -15.64 -9.52 2.74
N GLN A 259 -16.85 -9.78 3.20
CA GLN A 259 -18.02 -9.99 2.35
C GLN A 259 -19.18 -9.14 2.84
N VAL A 260 -20.10 -8.82 1.94
CA VAL A 260 -21.32 -8.10 2.29
C VAL A 260 -22.18 -9.00 3.17
N GLY A 261 -22.48 -8.53 4.37
CA GLY A 261 -23.39 -9.16 5.32
C GLY A 261 -24.44 -8.18 5.82
N ASP A 262 -25.56 -8.72 6.34
CA ASP A 262 -26.60 -7.92 6.98
C ASP A 262 -26.29 -7.78 8.48
N THR A 263 -26.24 -6.55 8.97
CA THR A 263 -25.98 -6.24 10.40
C THR A 263 -27.26 -5.90 11.16
N GLY A 264 -28.43 -6.05 10.55
CA GLY A 264 -29.71 -5.60 11.11
C GLY A 264 -29.90 -4.08 11.07
N ALA A 265 -28.84 -3.29 10.88
CA ALA A 265 -28.86 -1.86 10.56
C ALA A 265 -28.72 -1.58 9.05
N GLY A 266 -28.50 -2.63 8.25
CA GLY A 266 -28.27 -2.56 6.81
C GLY A 266 -27.14 -3.48 6.36
N GLN A 267 -26.81 -3.39 5.07
CA GLN A 267 -25.69 -4.12 4.48
C GLN A 267 -24.36 -3.43 4.81
N SER A 268 -23.40 -4.21 5.31
CA SER A 268 -22.02 -3.75 5.55
C SER A 268 -21.02 -4.85 5.24
N LEU A 269 -19.77 -4.47 4.99
CA LEU A 269 -18.67 -5.41 4.80
C LEU A 269 -18.25 -5.98 6.16
N LEU A 270 -18.45 -7.28 6.35
CA LEU A 270 -18.05 -8.01 7.55
C LEU A 270 -16.80 -8.84 7.25
N PRO A 271 -15.82 -8.87 8.18
CA PRO A 271 -14.67 -9.72 8.01
C PRO A 271 -15.07 -11.19 8.17
N VAL A 272 -14.68 -12.03 7.23
CA VAL A 272 -15.04 -13.45 7.18
C VAL A 272 -13.90 -14.33 7.66
N ARG A 273 -12.70 -14.13 7.11
CA ARG A 273 -11.52 -14.95 7.41
C ARG A 273 -10.22 -14.24 7.04
N VAL A 274 -9.13 -14.60 7.72
CA VAL A 274 -7.77 -14.25 7.27
C VAL A 274 -7.33 -15.26 6.21
N LEU A 275 -7.03 -14.79 5.00
CA LEU A 275 -6.60 -15.63 3.87
C LEU A 275 -5.11 -15.95 3.93
N ALA A 276 -4.31 -14.94 4.27
CA ALA A 276 -2.86 -15.06 4.33
C ALA A 276 -2.26 -14.11 5.37
N ALA A 277 -1.08 -14.46 5.85
CA ALA A 277 -0.28 -13.60 6.72
C ALA A 277 1.22 -13.76 6.44
N THR A 278 2.03 -12.85 6.96
CA THR A 278 3.49 -12.89 6.81
C THR A 278 4.15 -14.08 7.49
N ASN A 279 3.53 -14.65 8.54
CA ASN A 279 3.97 -15.87 9.20
C ASN A 279 2.82 -16.58 9.92
N ALA A 280 3.05 -17.84 10.32
CA ALA A 280 2.03 -18.69 10.95
C ALA A 280 1.52 -18.17 12.30
N LYS A 281 2.36 -17.48 13.08
CA LYS A 281 1.94 -16.91 14.37
C LYS A 281 0.95 -15.76 14.14
N VAL A 282 1.29 -14.83 13.25
CA VAL A 282 0.43 -13.70 12.88
C VAL A 282 -0.89 -14.20 12.30
N LEU A 283 -0.85 -15.26 11.49
CA LEU A 283 -2.07 -15.88 10.96
C LEU A 283 -2.99 -16.39 12.08
N ALA A 284 -2.43 -17.13 13.04
CA ALA A 284 -3.19 -17.67 14.16
C ALA A 284 -3.75 -16.58 15.08
N ASP A 285 -2.94 -15.57 15.41
CA ASP A 285 -3.35 -14.45 16.25
C ASP A 285 -4.52 -13.67 15.59
N ALA A 286 -4.40 -13.35 14.29
CA ALA A 286 -5.44 -12.62 13.56
C ALA A 286 -6.72 -13.45 13.33
N GLN A 287 -6.61 -14.77 13.17
CA GLN A 287 -7.79 -15.65 13.11
C GLN A 287 -8.53 -15.69 14.45
N GLN A 288 -7.83 -15.70 15.59
CA GLN A 288 -8.45 -15.65 16.91
C GLN A 288 -9.17 -14.32 17.15
N GLU A 289 -8.59 -13.20 16.70
CA GLU A 289 -9.20 -11.88 16.82
C GLU A 289 -10.52 -11.80 16.06
N LEU A 290 -10.59 -12.36 14.85
CA LEU A 290 -11.84 -12.43 14.07
C LEU A 290 -12.96 -13.19 14.79
N VAL A 291 -12.63 -14.27 15.50
CA VAL A 291 -13.61 -15.06 16.28
C VAL A 291 -14.17 -14.28 17.47
N GLN A 292 -13.44 -13.27 17.97
CA GLN A 292 -13.91 -12.43 19.09
C GLN A 292 -14.79 -11.26 18.63
N VAL A 293 -14.72 -10.89 17.34
CA VAL A 293 -15.42 -9.75 16.75
C VAL A 293 -16.72 -10.16 16.06
N ALA A 294 -16.81 -11.43 15.61
CA ALA A 294 -18.02 -12.05 15.03
C ALA A 294 -19.02 -12.51 16.11
#